data_AF-A0A563D6X1-F1
#
_entry.id   AF-A0A563D6X1-F1
#
_cell.length_a   1.000
_cell.length_b   1.000
_cell.length_c   1.000
_cell.angle_alpha   90.00
_cell.angle_beta   90.00
_cell.angle_gamma   90.00
#
_symmetry.space_group_name_H-M   'P 1'
#
loop_
_entity.id
_entity.type
_entity.pdbx_description
1 polymer ?
#
loop_
_entity_poly.entity_id
_entity_poly.type
_entity_poly.pdbx_seq_one_letter_code
_entity_poly.pdbx_strand_id
1 'polypeptide(L)'
;MNYDRYLELQTRLEWFYDFHPEFFDDIPPEQKKLLQDTFLYDAPDEGYPESLQDFYDDTINGKPTLQHDALLAVDALYQAAGAGSLFADNEYRSLAD
;
A
#
# COMPACT_ATOMS: atom_id res chain seq x y z
N MET A 1 -3.45 10.99 -0.40
CA MET A 1 -4.38 9.90 -0.03
C MET A 1 -5.13 10.32 1.22
N ASN A 2 -6.42 10.00 1.35
CA ASN A 2 -7.19 10.18 2.60
C ASN A 2 -7.28 8.82 3.33
N TYR A 3 -7.87 8.82 4.53
CA TYR A 3 -7.96 7.60 5.35
C TYR A 3 -8.82 6.50 4.70
N ASP A 4 -9.95 6.85 4.08
CA ASP A 4 -10.82 5.86 3.42
C ASP A 4 -10.08 5.10 2.30
N ARG A 5 -9.35 5.82 1.44
CA ARG A 5 -8.53 5.21 0.39
C ARG A 5 -7.36 4.41 0.94
N TYR A 6 -6.78 4.86 2.05
CA TYR A 6 -5.75 4.11 2.74
C TYR A 6 -6.29 2.74 3.16
N LEU A 7 -7.48 2.70 3.80
CA LEU A 7 -8.12 1.45 4.21
C LEU A 7 -8.42 0.53 3.04
N GLU A 8 -8.95 1.07 1.94
CA GLU A 8 -9.24 0.27 0.74
C GLU A 8 -7.99 -0.42 0.18
N LEU A 9 -6.89 0.32 0.06
CA LEU A 9 -5.61 -0.24 -0.40
C LEU A 9 -5.03 -1.22 0.63
N GLN A 10 -5.10 -0.90 1.91
CA GLN A 10 -4.61 -1.74 2.99
C GLN A 10 -5.32 -3.11 2.99
N THR A 11 -6.65 -3.13 2.95
CA THR A 11 -7.45 -4.36 2.86
C THR A 11 -7.16 -5.14 1.59
N ARG A 12 -6.93 -4.46 0.46
CA ARG A 12 -6.57 -5.13 -0.80
C ARG A 12 -5.20 -5.80 -0.71
N LEU A 13 -4.24 -5.16 -0.05
CA LEU A 13 -2.90 -5.71 0.14
C LEU A 13 -2.90 -6.89 1.09
N GLU A 14 -3.69 -6.85 2.17
CA GLU A 14 -3.94 -8.01 3.03
C GLU A 14 -4.49 -9.18 2.21
N TRP A 15 -5.49 -8.93 1.36
CA TRP A 15 -6.04 -9.96 0.48
C TRP A 15 -4.98 -10.52 -0.49
N PHE A 16 -4.14 -9.67 -1.09
CA PHE A 16 -3.06 -10.18 -1.93
C PHE A 16 -2.07 -11.04 -1.14
N TYR A 17 -1.73 -10.68 0.09
CA TYR A 17 -0.81 -11.47 0.89
C TYR A 17 -1.39 -12.83 1.31
N ASP A 18 -2.66 -12.84 1.76
CA ASP A 18 -3.32 -14.06 2.23
C ASP A 18 -3.55 -15.08 1.11
N PHE A 19 -3.83 -14.61 -0.12
CA PHE A 19 -4.25 -15.47 -1.22
C PHE A 19 -3.22 -15.61 -2.34
N HIS A 20 -2.35 -14.62 -2.54
CA HIS A 20 -1.36 -14.54 -3.62
C HIS A 20 -0.03 -13.91 -3.18
N PRO A 21 0.64 -14.46 -2.14
CA PRO A 21 1.89 -13.90 -1.64
C PRO A 21 2.99 -13.86 -2.72
N GLU A 22 2.91 -14.71 -3.74
CA GLU A 22 3.84 -14.74 -4.88
C GLU A 22 3.90 -13.42 -5.65
N PHE A 23 2.85 -12.59 -5.66
CA PHE A 23 2.88 -11.29 -6.33
C PHE A 23 3.90 -10.33 -5.71
N PHE A 24 4.18 -10.51 -4.42
CA PHE A 24 5.17 -9.69 -3.74
C PHE A 24 6.58 -10.13 -4.08
N ASP A 25 6.84 -11.33 -4.60
CA ASP A 25 8.19 -11.76 -4.98
C ASP A 25 8.75 -10.98 -6.18
N ASP A 26 7.86 -10.49 -7.04
CA ASP A 26 8.22 -9.80 -8.28
C ASP A 26 8.41 -8.27 -8.12
N ILE A 27 8.25 -7.72 -6.91
CA ILE A 27 8.52 -6.30 -6.64
C ILE A 27 9.87 -6.06 -5.91
N PRO A 28 10.59 -4.97 -6.21
CA PRO A 28 11.84 -4.61 -5.55
C PRO A 28 11.76 -4.55 -4.01
N PRO A 29 12.84 -4.90 -3.29
CA PRO A 29 12.86 -4.86 -1.82
C PRO A 29 12.51 -3.50 -1.21
N GLU A 30 12.90 -2.40 -1.86
CA GLU A 30 12.58 -1.04 -1.40
C GLU A 30 11.07 -0.77 -1.42
N GLN A 31 10.36 -1.29 -2.44
CA GLN A 31 8.91 -1.19 -2.54
C GLN A 31 8.22 -2.11 -1.54
N LYS A 32 8.70 -3.35 -1.35
CA LYS A 32 8.18 -4.24 -0.28
C LYS A 32 8.26 -3.56 1.08
N LYS A 33 9.39 -2.90 1.36
CA LYS A 33 9.58 -2.17 2.61
C LYS A 33 8.59 -1.01 2.74
N LEU A 34 8.33 -0.24 1.68
CA LEU A 34 7.30 0.79 1.70
C LEU A 34 5.90 0.23 1.98
N LEU A 35 5.57 -0.91 1.37
CA LEU A 35 4.29 -1.59 1.61
C LEU A 35 4.17 -2.09 3.06
N GLN A 36 5.23 -2.65 3.62
CA GLN A 36 5.29 -3.06 5.03
C GLN A 36 5.19 -1.86 5.97
N ASP A 37 5.98 -0.81 5.75
CA ASP A 37 6.03 0.36 6.63
C ASP A 37 4.77 1.23 6.54
N THR A 38 4.02 1.19 5.43
CA THR A 38 2.84 2.05 5.19
C THR A 38 1.53 1.29 5.31
N PHE A 39 1.44 0.09 4.72
CA PHE A 39 0.20 -0.69 4.67
C PHE A 39 0.24 -1.93 5.57
N LEU A 40 1.29 -2.10 6.37
CA LEU A 40 1.44 -3.18 7.35
C LEU A 40 1.41 -4.58 6.69
N TYR A 41 1.78 -4.65 5.42
CA TYR A 41 2.00 -5.92 4.71
C TYR A 41 3.13 -6.72 5.38
N ASP A 42 2.92 -8.03 5.60
CA ASP A 42 3.91 -8.91 6.25
C ASP A 42 4.44 -8.31 7.57
N ALA A 43 3.61 -7.54 8.27
CA ALA A 43 3.94 -7.02 9.58
C ALA A 43 3.77 -8.14 10.62
N PRO A 44 4.71 -8.29 11.58
CA PRO A 44 4.53 -9.24 12.67
C PRO A 44 3.32 -8.82 13.52
N ASP A 45 2.63 -9.80 14.13
CA ASP A 45 1.46 -9.54 14.99
C ASP A 45 1.75 -8.51 16.09
N GLU A 46 2.96 -8.54 16.66
CA GLU A 46 3.43 -7.60 17.69
C GLU A 46 3.63 -6.17 17.16
N GLY A 47 3.71 -6.00 15.83
CA GLY A 47 3.90 -4.74 15.13
C GLY A 47 2.62 -4.14 14.56
N TYR A 48 1.47 -4.81 14.69
CA TYR A 48 0.19 -4.28 14.21
C TYR A 48 -0.36 -3.23 15.20
N PRO A 49 -0.77 -2.03 14.75
CA PRO A 49 -1.26 -0.98 15.63
C PRO A 49 -2.63 -1.33 16.21
N GLU A 50 -2.91 -0.84 17.43
CA GLU A 50 -4.24 -0.98 18.04
C GLU A 50 -5.35 -0.27 17.23
N SER A 51 -4.96 0.74 16.45
CA SER A 51 -5.86 1.56 15.63
C SER A 51 -5.18 1.92 14.31
N LEU A 52 -5.76 1.45 13.20
CA LEU A 52 -5.31 1.83 11.86
C LEU A 52 -5.47 3.33 11.61
N GLN A 53 -6.46 3.96 12.24
CA GLN A 53 -6.70 5.40 12.10
C GLN A 53 -5.59 6.22 12.75
N ASP A 54 -5.23 5.90 13.99
CA ASP A 54 -4.16 6.60 14.70
C ASP A 54 -2.82 6.38 14.00
N PHE A 55 -2.56 5.14 13.54
CA PHE A 55 -1.38 4.84 12.74
C PHE A 55 -1.31 5.68 11.45
N TYR A 56 -2.42 5.78 10.71
CA TYR A 56 -2.50 6.61 9.52
C TYR A 56 -2.25 8.08 9.85
N ASP A 57 -2.89 8.61 10.90
CA ASP A 57 -2.77 10.02 11.26
C ASP A 57 -1.34 10.39 11.69
N ASP A 58 -0.64 9.53 12.42
CA ASP A 58 0.73 9.78 12.88
C ASP A 58 1.79 9.55 11.79
N THR A 59 1.58 8.51 10.96
CA THR A 59 2.63 7.98 10.08
C THR A 59 2.46 8.40 8.63
N ILE A 60 1.24 8.62 8.17
CA ILE A 60 0.93 8.77 6.73
C ILE A 60 0.34 10.15 6.45
N ASN A 61 -0.57 10.62 7.31
CA ASN A 61 -1.27 11.87 7.12
C ASN A 61 -0.28 13.06 7.12
N GLY A 62 -0.50 14.01 6.21
CA GLY A 62 0.39 15.16 6.03
C GLY A 62 1.79 14.85 5.48
N LYS A 63 2.10 13.61 5.05
CA LYS A 63 3.39 13.23 4.45
C LYS A 63 3.25 12.91 2.95
N PRO A 64 3.15 13.93 2.06
CA PRO A 64 2.82 13.72 0.66
C PRO A 64 3.84 12.87 -0.11
N THR A 65 5.15 13.03 0.16
CA THR A 65 6.18 12.20 -0.49
C THR A 65 6.05 10.73 -0.12
N LEU A 66 5.83 10.42 1.16
CA LEU A 66 5.60 9.04 1.61
C LEU A 66 4.34 8.44 0.95
N GLN A 67 3.25 9.21 0.90
CA GLN A 67 2.02 8.76 0.27
C GLN A 67 2.20 8.46 -1.21
N HIS A 68 2.93 9.32 -1.93
CA HIS A 68 3.25 9.11 -3.34
C HIS A 68 4.09 7.85 -3.56
N ASP A 69 5.19 7.71 -2.81
CA ASP A 69 6.08 6.56 -2.94
C ASP A 69 5.40 5.24 -2.57
N ALA A 70 4.52 5.25 -1.56
CA ALA A 70 3.69 4.12 -1.19
C ALA A 70 2.69 3.74 -2.30
N LEU A 71 2.07 4.72 -2.98
CA LEU A 71 1.19 4.46 -4.12
C LEU A 71 1.93 3.86 -5.31
N LEU A 72 3.17 4.31 -5.57
CA LEU A 72 4.02 3.69 -6.61
C LEU A 72 4.35 2.23 -6.27
N ALA A 73 4.58 1.92 -5.00
CA ALA A 73 4.79 0.54 -4.57
C ALA A 73 3.53 -0.32 -4.73
N VAL A 74 2.33 0.23 -4.47
CA VAL A 74 1.06 -0.45 -4.73
C VAL A 74 0.84 -0.66 -6.24
N ASP A 75 1.15 0.33 -7.06
CA ASP A 75 1.06 0.21 -8.52
C ASP A 75 1.98 -0.90 -9.07
N ALA A 76 3.22 -0.97 -8.58
CA ALA A 76 4.14 -2.05 -8.94
C ALA A 76 3.59 -3.43 -8.56
N LEU A 77 2.96 -3.57 -7.40
CA LEU A 77 2.30 -4.80 -6.99
C LEU A 77 1.11 -5.15 -7.90
N TYR A 78 0.29 -4.16 -8.28
CA TYR A 78 -0.82 -4.37 -9.23
C TYR A 78 -0.30 -4.83 -10.60
N GLN A 79 0.81 -4.27 -11.08
CA GLN A 79 1.45 -4.69 -12.32
C GLN A 79 1.98 -6.12 -12.20
N ALA A 80 2.64 -6.47 -11.10
CA ALA A 80 3.12 -7.83 -10.83
C ALA A 80 1.97 -8.85 -10.78
N ALA A 81 0.83 -8.47 -10.18
CA ALA A 81 -0.39 -9.28 -10.15
C ALA A 81 -1.11 -9.39 -11.51
N GLY A 82 -0.63 -8.71 -12.56
CA GLY A 82 -1.30 -8.64 -13.86
C GLY A 82 -2.61 -7.86 -13.86
N ALA A 83 -2.87 -7.06 -12.81
CA ALA A 83 -4.07 -6.25 -12.65
C ALA A 83 -4.00 -4.91 -13.43
N GLY A 84 -2.87 -4.62 -14.06
CA GLY A 84 -2.61 -3.35 -14.74
C GLY A 84 -2.08 -2.29 -13.78
N SER A 85 -2.21 -1.01 -14.15
CA SER A 85 -1.77 0.10 -13.31
C SER A 85 -2.89 0.55 -12.37
N LEU A 86 -2.56 0.81 -11.10
CA LEU A 86 -3.42 1.45 -10.12
C LEU A 86 -3.93 2.81 -10.64
N PHE A 87 -3.07 3.57 -11.31
CA PHE A 87 -3.38 4.91 -11.83
C PHE A 87 -4.24 4.89 -13.11
N ALA A 88 -4.52 3.71 -13.67
CA ALA A 88 -5.52 3.58 -14.73
C ALA A 88 -6.94 3.88 -14.21
N ASP A 89 -7.18 3.61 -12.93
CA ASP A 89 -8.40 3.97 -12.23
C ASP A 89 -8.50 5.49 -12.03
N ASN A 90 -9.68 6.04 -12.32
CA ASN A 90 -9.94 7.47 -12.18
C ASN A 90 -9.78 7.97 -10.73
N GLU A 91 -9.93 7.09 -9.75
CA GLU A 91 -9.77 7.43 -8.33
C GLU A 91 -8.32 7.77 -7.95
N TYR A 92 -7.35 7.07 -8.56
CA TYR A 92 -5.93 7.24 -8.25
C TYR A 92 -5.19 8.08 -9.30
N ARG A 93 -5.77 8.29 -10.48
CA ARG A 93 -5.14 9.05 -11.58
C ARG A 93 -4.62 10.42 -11.18
N SER A 94 -5.30 11.14 -10.28
CA SER A 94 -4.85 12.47 -9.82
C SER A 94 -3.66 12.43 -8.87
N LEU A 95 -3.15 11.25 -8.52
CA LEU A 95 -2.04 11.03 -7.59
C LEU A 95 -0.78 10.51 -8.31
N ALA A 96 -0.79 10.48 -9.64
CA ALA A 96 0.29 9.97 -10.47
C ALA A 96 1.41 11.00 -10.76
N ASP A 97 1.21 12.28 -10.41
CA ASP A 97 2.12 13.41 -10.67
C ASP A 97 2.52 14.14 -9.37
#